data_AF-A0A509LKI7-F1
#
_entry.id   AF-A0A509LKI7-F1
#
_cell.length_a   1.000
_cell.length_b   1.000
_cell.length_c   1.000
_cell.angle_alpha   90.00
_cell.angle_beta   90.00
_cell.angle_gamma   90.00
#
_symmetry.space_group_name_H-M   'P 1'
#
loop_
_entity.id
_entity.type
_entity.pdbx_description
1 polymer ?
#
loop_
_entity_poly.entity_id
_entity_poly.type
_entity_poly.pdbx_seq_one_letter_code
_entity_poly.pdbx_strand_id
1 'polypeptide(L)'
;MGKKWKFTNNADHHGHFFASSLHTWMAYTNIDVLITRMKAEKDLFNLFYVPIDIQAVYDIEFYTPQVNGTVLIGQYSEREGDYPCHDVKI
;
A
#
# COMPACT_ATOMS: atom_id res chain seq x y z
N MET A 1 26.43 27.62 -3.45
CA MET A 1 26.95 26.24 -3.32
C MET A 1 25.77 25.35 -2.97
N GLY A 2 25.12 24.74 -3.98
CA GLY A 2 23.88 23.98 -3.78
C GLY A 2 24.14 22.62 -3.15
N LYS A 3 23.51 22.32 -2.02
CA LYS A 3 23.55 21.00 -1.38
C LYS A 3 22.87 20.00 -2.33
N LYS A 4 23.67 19.13 -2.96
CA LYS A 4 23.16 17.98 -3.71
C LYS A 4 22.69 16.94 -2.70
N TRP A 5 21.38 16.84 -2.53
CA TRP A 5 20.76 15.74 -1.80
C TRP A 5 20.93 14.48 -2.63
N LYS A 6 21.79 13.57 -2.16
CA LYS A 6 21.85 12.21 -2.68
C LYS A 6 20.76 11.42 -1.96
N PHE A 7 19.66 11.15 -2.64
CA PHE A 7 18.76 10.08 -2.22
C PHE A 7 19.51 8.78 -2.48
N THR A 8 20.14 8.20 -1.46
CA THR A 8 20.57 6.80 -1.52
C THR A 8 19.29 5.98 -1.48
N ASN A 9 18.83 5.55 -2.64
CA ASN A 9 17.82 4.52 -2.76
C ASN A 9 18.49 3.22 -2.26
N ASN A 10 18.38 2.95 -0.96
CA ASN A 10 18.77 1.68 -0.36
C ASN A 10 17.86 0.62 -0.96
N ALA A 11 18.23 0.08 -2.12
CA ALA A 11 17.43 -0.89 -2.87
C ALA A 11 17.40 -2.30 -2.24
N ASP A 12 17.45 -2.39 -0.90
CA ASP A 12 17.35 -3.63 -0.09
C ASP A 12 16.06 -3.68 0.74
N HIS A 13 15.06 -2.86 0.40
CA HIS A 13 13.76 -2.90 1.07
C HIS A 13 12.90 -4.04 0.50
N HIS A 14 13.02 -5.24 1.09
CA HIS A 14 12.13 -6.39 0.86
C HIS A 14 10.70 -6.14 1.41
N GLY A 15 10.08 -5.01 1.07
CA GLY A 15 8.70 -4.72 1.44
C GLY A 15 7.70 -5.22 0.41
N HIS A 16 6.43 -5.32 0.81
CA HIS A 16 5.33 -5.68 -0.08
C HIS A 16 4.15 -4.71 0.07
N PHE A 17 3.19 -4.81 -0.84
CA PHE A 17 1.93 -4.09 -0.77
C PHE A 17 0.84 -5.00 -0.26
N PHE A 18 0.05 -4.50 0.67
CA PHE A 18 -1.10 -5.19 1.23
C PHE A 18 -2.35 -4.36 0.97
N ALA A 19 -3.41 -4.98 0.45
CA ALA A 19 -4.70 -4.36 0.32
C ALA A 19 -5.76 -5.16 1.06
N SER A 20 -6.69 -4.43 1.67
CA SER A 20 -7.79 -5.01 2.43
C SER A 20 -9.10 -4.31 2.12
N SER A 21 -10.10 -5.10 1.74
CA SER A 21 -11.51 -4.72 1.68
C SER A 21 -12.31 -5.43 2.79
N LEU A 22 -13.63 -5.24 2.79
CA LEU A 22 -14.52 -5.99 3.68
C LEU A 22 -14.60 -7.49 3.32
N HIS A 23 -14.37 -7.84 2.05
CA HIS A 23 -14.59 -9.20 1.53
C HIS A 23 -13.31 -9.94 1.18
N THR A 24 -12.23 -9.23 0.80
CA THR A 24 -10.97 -9.82 0.34
C THR A 24 -9.78 -9.07 0.92
N TRP A 25 -8.73 -9.79 1.27
CA TRP A 25 -7.42 -9.22 1.58
C TRP A 25 -6.37 -9.89 0.70
N MET A 26 -5.44 -9.10 0.14
CA MET A 26 -4.41 -9.59 -0.77
C MET A 26 -3.08 -8.87 -0.55
N ALA A 27 -1.97 -9.59 -0.77
CA ALA A 27 -0.62 -9.04 -0.72
C ALA A 27 0.14 -9.35 -2.02
N TYR A 28 0.86 -8.36 -2.56
CA TYR A 28 1.73 -8.52 -3.75
C TYR A 28 2.95 -7.62 -3.62
N THR A 29 4.06 -8.03 -4.26
CA THR A 29 5.26 -7.19 -4.41
C THR A 29 5.09 -6.11 -5.49
N ASN A 30 4.14 -6.30 -6.41
CA ASN A 30 3.81 -5.33 -7.46
C ASN A 30 2.45 -4.64 -7.16
N ILE A 31 2.49 -3.33 -6.96
CA ILE A 31 1.33 -2.49 -6.63
C ILE A 31 0.28 -2.44 -7.74
N ASP A 32 0.69 -2.37 -9.02
CA ASP A 32 -0.25 -2.26 -10.15
C ASP A 32 -1.08 -3.54 -10.30
N VAL A 33 -0.44 -4.70 -10.10
CA VAL A 33 -1.12 -6.00 -10.11
C VAL A 33 -2.12 -6.10 -8.96
N LEU A 34 -1.74 -5.64 -7.76
CA LEU A 34 -2.63 -5.62 -6.60
C LEU A 34 -3.85 -4.74 -6.85
N ILE A 35 -3.64 -3.48 -7.26
CA ILE A 35 -4.72 -2.54 -7.53
C ILE A 35 -5.64 -3.07 -8.62
N THR A 36 -5.10 -3.64 -9.69
CA THR A 36 -5.91 -4.21 -10.78
C THR A 36 -6.81 -5.33 -10.27
N ARG A 37 -6.29 -6.23 -9.42
CA ARG A 37 -7.08 -7.33 -8.84
C ARG A 37 -8.14 -6.81 -7.87
N MET A 38 -7.77 -5.91 -6.97
CA MET A 38 -8.72 -5.33 -6.00
C MET A 38 -9.83 -4.53 -6.68
N LYS A 39 -9.51 -3.77 -7.74
CA LYS A 39 -10.52 -3.06 -8.54
C LYS A 39 -11.47 -4.00 -9.27
N ALA A 40 -11.02 -5.19 -9.67
CA ALA A 40 -11.90 -6.18 -10.31
C ALA A 40 -12.99 -6.69 -9.37
N GLU A 41 -12.77 -6.61 -8.05
CA GLU A 41 -13.77 -6.98 -7.04
C GLU A 41 -14.83 -5.90 -6.78
N LYS A 42 -14.66 -4.68 -7.33
CA LYS A 42 -15.59 -3.56 -7.20
C LYS A 42 -15.87 -3.10 -5.76
N ASP A 43 -15.00 -3.46 -4.84
CA ASP A 43 -15.10 -3.06 -3.44
C ASP A 43 -14.19 -1.88 -3.09
N LEU A 44 -14.57 -1.20 -2.01
CA LEU A 44 -13.69 -0.24 -1.33
C LEU A 44 -12.54 -0.99 -0.67
N PHE A 45 -11.31 -0.50 -0.85
CA PHE A 45 -10.15 -1.08 -0.20
C PHE A 45 -9.12 -0.05 0.25
N ASN A 46 -8.47 -0.36 1.37
CA ASN A 46 -7.27 0.34 1.83
C ASN A 46 -6.04 -0.33 1.24
N LEU A 47 -5.04 0.47 0.87
CA LEU A 47 -3.76 0.01 0.36
C LEU A 47 -2.63 0.44 1.29
N PHE A 48 -1.79 -0.49 1.68
CA PHE A 48 -0.68 -0.31 2.60
C PHE A 48 0.65 -0.75 1.98
N TYR A 49 1.74 -0.10 2.37
CA TYR A 49 3.09 -0.60 2.21
C TYR A 49 3.53 -1.23 3.53
N VAL A 50 4.03 -2.46 3.46
CA VAL A 50 4.47 -3.23 4.62
C VAL A 50 5.97 -3.51 4.45
N PRO A 51 6.85 -3.02 5.35
CA PRO A 51 8.31 -3.06 5.16
C PRO A 51 8.93 -4.41 5.58
N ILE A 52 8.27 -5.53 5.27
CA ILE A 52 8.75 -6.89 5.53
C ILE A 52 8.48 -7.79 4.33
N ASP A 53 9.13 -8.94 4.28
CA ASP A 53 8.97 -9.92 3.20
C ASP A 53 7.51 -10.36 3.06
N ILE A 54 7.09 -10.63 1.82
CA ILE A 54 5.70 -11.04 1.51
C ILE A 54 5.30 -12.38 2.16
N GLN A 55 6.27 -13.24 2.46
CA GLN A 55 6.05 -14.53 3.13
C GLN A 55 6.15 -14.41 4.66
N ALA A 56 6.47 -13.24 5.20
CA ALA A 56 6.53 -13.03 6.64
C ALA A 56 5.13 -13.17 7.25
N VAL A 57 5.05 -13.83 8.41
CA VAL A 57 3.80 -13.97 9.16
C VAL A 57 3.63 -12.75 10.06
N TYR A 58 2.47 -12.10 9.97
CA TYR A 58 2.12 -10.93 10.78
C TYR A 58 0.62 -10.89 11.05
N ASP A 59 0.24 -10.16 12.10
CA ASP A 59 -1.16 -9.99 12.48
C ASP A 59 -1.83 -8.86 11.70
N ILE A 60 -3.14 -9.00 11.50
CA ILE A 60 -3.99 -8.00 10.87
C ILE A 60 -5.14 -7.69 11.84
N GLU A 61 -5.25 -6.44 12.25
CA GLU A 61 -6.33 -5.95 13.11
C GLU A 61 -7.05 -4.80 12.41
N PHE A 62 -8.39 -4.81 12.45
CA PHE A 62 -9.23 -3.77 11.82
C PHE A 62 -8.79 -3.43 10.38
N TYR A 63 -8.56 -4.45 9.56
CA TYR A 63 -8.15 -4.29 8.16
C TYR A 63 -6.78 -3.59 7.99
N THR A 64 -5.91 -3.63 9.00
CA THR A 64 -4.59 -2.97 8.99
C THR A 64 -3.48 -3.93 9.43
N PRO A 65 -2.38 -4.05 8.67
CA PRO A 65 -1.21 -4.83 9.07
C PRO A 65 -0.56 -4.30 10.35
N GLN A 66 -0.31 -5.17 11.33
CA GLN A 66 0.34 -4.85 12.60
C GLN A 66 1.86 -5.00 12.50
N VAL A 67 2.46 -4.27 11.55
CA VAL A 67 3.90 -4.29 11.30
C VAL A 67 4.46 -2.89 11.49
N ASN A 68 5.54 -2.77 12.28
CA ASN A 68 6.18 -1.48 12.51
C ASN A 68 6.71 -0.90 11.19
N GLY A 69 6.37 0.37 10.92
CA GLY A 69 6.70 1.04 9.66
C GLY A 69 5.71 0.76 8.53
N THR A 70 4.56 0.11 8.79
CA THR A 70 3.46 0.06 7.83
C THR A 70 2.95 1.45 7.52
N VAL A 71 2.73 1.75 6.24
CA VAL A 71 2.25 3.05 5.77
C VAL A 71 0.97 2.84 4.96
N LEU A 72 -0.09 3.58 5.28
CA LEU A 72 -1.26 3.69 4.41
C LEU A 72 -0.89 4.52 3.17
N ILE A 73 -0.95 3.89 2.00
CA ILE A 73 -0.64 4.52 0.71
C ILE A 73 -1.87 5.24 0.16
N GLY A 74 -3.06 4.67 0.36
CA GLY A 74 -4.29 5.26 -0.13
C GLY A 74 -5.53 4.41 0.11
N GLN A 75 -6.67 5.01 -0.21
CA GLN A 75 -7.98 4.37 -0.16
C GLN A 75 -8.60 4.47 -1.55
N TYR A 76 -9.14 3.36 -2.03
CA TYR A 76 -9.75 3.26 -3.36
C TYR A 76 -11.24 3.00 -3.23
N SER A 77 -12.04 3.73 -4.01
CA SER A 77 -13.50 3.56 -4.08
C SER A 77 -13.96 3.51 -5.53
N GLU A 78 -15.02 2.75 -5.82
CA GLU A 78 -15.64 2.69 -7.16
C GLU A 78 -16.58 3.87 -7.44
N ARG A 79 -16.63 4.91 -6.58
CA ARG A 79 -17.40 6.11 -6.93
C ARG A 79 -16.70 6.86 -8.04
N GLU A 80 -17.17 6.59 -9.25
CA GLU A 80 -17.02 7.39 -10.45
C GLU A 80 -17.25 8.88 -10.08
N GLY A 81 -16.15 9.63 -9.92
CA GLY A 81 -16.18 11.08 -9.71
C GLY A 81 -15.60 11.65 -8.41
N ASP A 82 -15.10 10.84 -7.46
CA ASP A 82 -14.44 11.40 -6.26
C ASP A 82 -12.91 11.42 -6.41
N TYR A 83 -12.38 12.64 -6.35
CA TYR A 83 -10.99 13.02 -6.57
C TYR A 83 -10.01 12.34 -5.60
N PRO A 84 -8.71 12.24 -5.94
CA PRO A 84 -7.69 11.69 -5.05
C PRO A 84 -7.74 12.39 -3.69
N CYS A 85 -8.07 11.63 -2.65
CA CYS A 85 -8.00 12.12 -1.29
C CYS A 85 -6.52 12.36 -0.93
N HIS A 86 -6.15 13.64 -0.98
CA HIS A 86 -4.98 14.29 -0.43
C HIS A 86 -3.63 14.05 -1.12
N ASP A 87 -3.12 15.15 -1.69
CA ASP A 87 -1.70 15.38 -1.95
C ASP A 87 -0.84 14.90 -0.76
N VAL A 88 -0.16 13.77 -0.95
CA VAL A 88 1.03 13.44 -0.15
C VAL A 88 2.11 14.43 -0.58
N LYS A 89 2.18 15.58 0.11
CA LYS A 89 3.35 16.45 0.05
C LYS A 89 4.46 15.78 0.83
N ILE A 90 5.45 15.27 0.08
CA ILE A 90 6.76 14.87 0.58
C ILE A 90 7.55 16.12 0.98
#